data_AF-A0A9D6AG63-F1
#
_entry.id   AF-A0A9D6AG63-F1
#
_cell.length_a   1.000
_cell.length_b   1.000
_cell.length_c   1.000
_cell.angle_alpha   90.00
_cell.angle_beta   90.00
_cell.angle_gamma   90.00
#
_symmetry.space_group_name_H-M   'P 1'
#
loop_
_entity.id
_entity.type
_entity.pdbx_description
1 polymer ?
#
loop_
_entity_poly.entity_id
_entity_poly.type
_entity_poly.pdbx_seq_one_letter_code
_entity_poly.pdbx_strand_id
1 'polypeptide(L)'
;SREILSFLRKAGVKPSLTATPCRSAADISLQEEQREAAARAKMEAAEKAKAAKFQQTEAKLRRSINEDIITERENHLAVAALMLVLSLAAIGGAGYLLLKDKRTPAIGTAGGAALLLVGAILVFLTRPGFSEIDDRVAAELKKEFPQEEGESSGSSIAANGQYQCDLNLDRSRITVSEVDSLDLEWNQNGCVNGRTQYGHDGSKWSRIFVPNQEQTVTISSFDPAKAEFTTERYLLGLAAMSRARDIRQQYTNSSCTTDKQALAEIAEMVRSIRSELPPQTNERLVYECEKLKQ
;
A
#
# COMPACT_ATOMS: atom_id res chain seq x y z
N SER A 1 -20.06 -46.69 -0.97
CA SER A 1 -19.42 -46.18 0.27
C SER A 1 -20.21 -46.49 1.55
N ARG A 2 -21.55 -46.43 1.56
CA ARG A 2 -22.37 -46.69 2.78
C ARG A 2 -22.16 -48.07 3.45
N GLU A 3 -22.01 -49.14 2.68
CA GLU A 3 -21.85 -50.49 3.26
C GLU A 3 -20.49 -50.68 3.95
N ILE A 4 -19.41 -50.16 3.37
CA ILE A 4 -18.06 -50.18 3.97
C ILE A 4 -18.04 -49.39 5.28
N LEU A 5 -18.69 -48.23 5.33
CA LEU A 5 -18.80 -47.45 6.56
C LEU A 5 -19.60 -48.17 7.64
N SER A 6 -20.65 -48.89 7.26
CA SER A 6 -21.43 -49.69 8.20
C SER A 6 -20.64 -50.88 8.75
N PHE A 7 -19.79 -51.51 7.92
CA PHE A 7 -18.89 -52.59 8.34
C PHE A 7 -17.82 -52.09 9.30
N LEU A 8 -17.14 -50.98 8.98
CA LEU A 8 -16.12 -50.38 9.83
C LEU A 8 -16.69 -49.97 11.19
N ARG A 9 -17.88 -49.36 11.24
CA ARG A 9 -18.55 -49.02 12.49
C ARG A 9 -18.92 -50.26 13.31
N LYS A 10 -19.39 -51.35 12.67
CA LYS A 10 -19.68 -52.63 13.35
C LYS A 10 -18.42 -53.27 13.93
N ALA A 11 -17.26 -53.05 13.30
CA ALA A 11 -15.96 -53.49 13.81
C ALA A 11 -15.36 -52.55 14.89
N GLY A 12 -16.10 -51.54 15.35
CA GLY A 12 -15.63 -50.59 16.36
C GLY A 12 -14.64 -49.53 15.84
N VAL A 13 -14.38 -49.51 14.53
CA VAL A 13 -13.52 -48.51 13.89
C VAL A 13 -14.34 -47.24 13.63
N LYS A 14 -13.84 -46.09 14.09
CA LYS A 14 -14.38 -44.77 13.76
C LYS A 14 -13.61 -44.21 12.55
N PRO A 15 -14.08 -44.40 11.31
CA PRO A 15 -13.41 -43.83 10.15
C PRO A 15 -13.53 -42.30 10.19
N SER A 16 -12.40 -41.60 10.14
CA SER A 16 -12.40 -40.15 9.90
C SER A 16 -12.86 -39.91 8.46
N LEU A 17 -13.92 -39.12 8.30
CA LEU A 17 -14.51 -38.80 7.01
C LEU A 17 -14.25 -37.32 6.74
N THR A 18 -13.40 -37.04 5.77
CA THR A 18 -13.18 -35.67 5.33
C THR A 18 -14.29 -35.28 4.35
N ALA A 19 -14.98 -34.18 4.60
CA ALA A 19 -16.07 -33.68 3.75
C ALA A 19 -15.57 -32.98 2.47
N THR A 20 -14.26 -32.77 2.33
CA THR A 20 -13.64 -32.08 1.20
C THR A 20 -13.34 -33.02 0.02
N PRO A 21 -13.39 -32.51 -1.22
CA PRO A 21 -13.03 -33.30 -2.40
C PRO A 21 -11.55 -33.71 -2.34
N CYS A 22 -11.24 -34.93 -2.81
CA CYS A 22 -9.86 -35.39 -2.89
C CYS A 22 -9.08 -34.56 -3.92
N ARG A 23 -8.23 -33.63 -3.45
CA ARG A 23 -7.35 -32.79 -4.28
C ARG A 23 -5.88 -33.08 -4.00
N SER A 24 -5.03 -32.97 -5.01
CA SER A 24 -3.58 -33.11 -4.80
C SER A 24 -3.01 -31.85 -4.13
N ALA A 25 -1.89 -32.01 -3.41
CA ALA A 25 -1.20 -30.88 -2.79
C ALA A 25 -0.68 -29.88 -3.85
N ALA A 26 -0.29 -30.39 -5.02
CA ALA A 26 0.16 -29.59 -6.14
C ALA A 26 -0.97 -28.70 -6.70
N ASP A 27 -2.19 -29.23 -6.84
CA ASP A 27 -3.32 -28.46 -7.37
C ASP A 27 -3.72 -27.28 -6.45
N ILE A 28 -3.70 -27.50 -5.14
CA ILE A 28 -4.00 -26.45 -4.15
C ILE A 28 -2.89 -25.40 -4.16
N SER A 29 -1.62 -25.84 -4.18
CA SER A 29 -0.47 -24.92 -4.26
C SER A 29 -0.52 -24.05 -5.51
N LEU A 30 -0.82 -24.63 -6.68
CA LEU A 30 -0.95 -23.90 -7.94
C LEU A 30 -2.11 -22.88 -7.89
N GLN A 31 -3.25 -23.27 -7.33
CA GLN A 31 -4.40 -22.35 -7.22
C GLN A 31 -4.11 -21.18 -6.27
N GLU A 32 -3.40 -21.44 -5.17
CA GLU A 32 -2.97 -20.39 -4.24
C GLU A 32 -1.94 -19.46 -4.89
N GLU A 33 -0.98 -20.00 -5.64
CA GLU A 33 -0.01 -19.20 -6.41
C GLU A 33 -0.72 -18.29 -7.43
N GLN A 34 -1.72 -18.81 -8.16
CA GLN A 34 -2.54 -18.03 -9.09
C GLN A 34 -3.31 -16.91 -8.39
N ARG A 35 -3.84 -17.17 -7.18
CA ARG A 35 -4.54 -16.15 -6.38
C ARG A 35 -3.60 -15.05 -5.92
N GLU A 36 -2.42 -15.42 -5.45
CA GLU A 36 -1.41 -14.44 -5.05
C GLU A 36 -0.92 -13.63 -6.26
N ALA A 37 -0.70 -14.26 -7.42
CA ALA A 37 -0.34 -13.56 -8.65
C ALA A 37 -1.44 -12.59 -9.10
N ALA A 38 -2.71 -13.00 -9.04
CA ALA A 38 -3.85 -12.14 -9.34
C ALA A 38 -3.96 -10.97 -8.34
N ALA A 39 -3.70 -11.20 -7.05
CA ALA A 39 -3.68 -10.16 -6.03
C ALA A 39 -2.56 -9.13 -6.31
N ARG A 40 -1.35 -9.59 -6.62
CA ARG A 40 -0.23 -8.73 -7.03
C ARG A 40 -0.58 -7.91 -8.28
N ALA A 41 -1.13 -8.55 -9.30
CA ALA A 41 -1.52 -7.87 -10.53
C ALA A 41 -2.60 -6.78 -10.28
N LYS A 42 -3.56 -7.02 -9.37
CA LYS A 42 -4.55 -6.02 -8.97
C LYS A 42 -3.91 -4.82 -8.26
N MET A 43 -2.96 -5.05 -7.36
CA MET A 43 -2.24 -3.98 -6.67
C MET A 43 -1.42 -3.13 -7.65
N GLU A 44 -0.65 -3.78 -8.53
CA GLU A 44 0.11 -3.08 -9.58
C GLU A 44 -0.80 -2.30 -10.54
N ALA A 45 -1.95 -2.87 -10.91
CA ALA A 45 -2.93 -2.18 -11.74
C ALA A 45 -3.53 -0.95 -11.03
N ALA A 46 -3.81 -1.07 -9.73
CA ALA A 46 -4.29 0.04 -8.92
C ALA A 46 -3.25 1.16 -8.79
N GLU A 47 -1.98 0.82 -8.59
CA GLU A 47 -0.88 1.79 -8.56
C GLU A 47 -0.70 2.51 -9.90
N LYS A 48 -0.70 1.76 -11.02
CA LYS A 48 -0.66 2.33 -12.37
C LYS A 48 -1.85 3.24 -12.63
N ALA A 49 -3.05 2.86 -12.21
CA ALA A 49 -4.25 3.69 -12.35
C ALA A 49 -4.16 4.98 -11.54
N LYS A 50 -3.64 4.93 -10.31
CA LYS A 50 -3.38 6.13 -9.48
C LYS A 50 -2.36 7.05 -10.15
N ALA A 51 -1.23 6.50 -10.62
CA ALA A 51 -0.19 7.27 -11.31
C ALA A 51 -0.72 7.91 -12.61
N ALA A 52 -1.49 7.16 -13.41
CA ALA A 52 -2.12 7.69 -14.62
C ALA A 52 -3.12 8.81 -14.31
N LYS A 53 -3.94 8.65 -13.26
CA LYS A 53 -4.87 9.71 -12.82
C LYS A 53 -4.13 10.97 -12.39
N PHE A 54 -3.04 10.82 -11.63
CA PHE A 54 -2.19 11.94 -11.22
C PHE A 54 -1.64 12.70 -12.43
N GLN A 55 -0.99 12.00 -13.37
CA GLN A 55 -0.44 12.60 -14.58
C GLN A 55 -1.50 13.28 -15.46
N GLN A 56 -2.68 12.66 -15.62
CA GLN A 56 -3.78 13.26 -16.38
C GLN A 56 -4.29 14.55 -15.73
N THR A 57 -4.36 14.57 -14.40
CA THR A 57 -4.83 15.73 -13.65
C THR A 57 -3.82 16.87 -13.72
N GLU A 58 -2.54 16.58 -13.49
CA GLU A 58 -1.44 17.53 -13.65
C GLU A 58 -1.43 18.14 -15.06
N ALA A 59 -1.55 17.30 -16.11
CA ALA A 59 -1.57 17.77 -17.49
C ALA A 59 -2.78 18.67 -17.79
N LYS A 60 -3.96 18.38 -17.21
CA LYS A 60 -5.16 19.23 -17.34
C LYS A 60 -4.97 20.57 -16.62
N LEU A 61 -4.53 20.54 -15.37
CA LEU A 61 -4.25 21.74 -14.57
C LEU A 61 -3.22 22.65 -15.25
N ARG A 62 -2.15 22.06 -15.78
CA ARG A 62 -1.13 22.82 -16.50
C ARG A 62 -1.68 23.49 -17.75
N ARG A 63 -2.57 22.82 -18.50
CA ARG A 63 -3.22 23.43 -19.67
C ARG A 63 -4.13 24.60 -19.26
N SER A 64 -5.02 24.40 -18.29
CA SER A 64 -5.95 25.45 -17.87
C SER A 64 -5.21 26.67 -17.28
N ILE A 65 -4.22 26.44 -16.42
CA ILE A 65 -3.41 27.52 -15.82
C ILE A 65 -2.61 28.27 -16.89
N ASN A 66 -2.09 27.57 -17.90
CA ASN A 66 -1.41 28.21 -19.02
C ASN A 66 -2.36 29.13 -19.80
N GLU A 67 -3.57 28.67 -20.09
CA GLU A 67 -4.60 29.45 -20.80
C GLU A 67 -5.00 30.69 -19.98
N ASP A 68 -5.18 30.55 -18.67
CA ASP A 68 -5.51 31.66 -17.76
C ASP A 68 -4.39 32.70 -17.71
N ILE A 69 -3.13 32.27 -17.54
CA ILE A 69 -1.98 33.18 -17.51
C ILE A 69 -1.81 33.89 -18.85
N ILE A 70 -1.96 33.21 -19.99
CA ILE A 70 -1.88 33.86 -21.31
C ILE A 70 -2.95 34.95 -21.40
N THR A 71 -4.19 34.66 -21.01
CA THR A 71 -5.30 35.63 -21.04
C THR A 71 -5.04 36.83 -20.13
N GLU A 72 -4.59 36.62 -18.89
CA GLU A 72 -4.24 37.68 -17.95
C GLU A 72 -3.11 38.56 -18.50
N ARG A 73 -2.11 37.94 -19.11
CA ARG A 73 -0.98 38.61 -19.74
C ARG A 73 -1.36 39.41 -20.98
N GLU A 74 -2.28 38.91 -21.80
CA GLU A 74 -2.80 39.62 -22.97
C GLU A 74 -3.62 40.83 -22.55
N ASN A 75 -4.43 40.72 -21.49
CA ASN A 75 -5.17 41.85 -20.93
C ASN A 75 -4.24 42.96 -20.42
N HIS A 76 -3.18 42.62 -19.68
CA HIS A 76 -2.18 43.59 -19.24
C HIS A 76 -1.47 44.26 -20.44
N LEU A 77 -1.12 43.49 -21.48
CA LEU A 77 -0.50 44.02 -22.69
C LEU A 77 -1.44 44.98 -23.43
N ALA A 78 -2.72 44.65 -23.55
CA ALA A 78 -3.73 45.47 -24.21
C ALA A 78 -3.94 46.80 -23.46
N VAL A 79 -4.04 46.77 -22.13
CA VAL A 79 -4.18 47.99 -21.31
C VAL A 79 -2.92 48.85 -21.39
N ALA A 80 -1.73 48.25 -21.28
CA ALA A 80 -0.47 48.99 -21.40
C ALA A 80 -0.31 49.62 -22.79
N ALA A 81 -0.63 48.89 -23.86
CA ALA A 81 -0.59 49.39 -25.23
C ALA A 81 -1.59 50.54 -25.43
N LEU A 82 -2.81 50.42 -24.91
CA LEU A 82 -3.81 51.49 -24.98
C LEU A 82 -3.34 52.75 -24.25
N MET A 83 -2.79 52.62 -23.03
CA MET A 83 -2.25 53.76 -22.28
C MET A 83 -1.07 54.42 -23.00
N LEU A 84 -0.20 53.62 -23.63
CA LEU A 84 0.92 54.13 -24.42
C LEU A 84 0.42 54.91 -25.64
N VAL A 85 -0.54 54.38 -26.40
CA VAL A 85 -1.15 55.07 -27.55
C VAL A 85 -1.80 56.39 -27.12
N LEU A 86 -2.55 56.40 -26.01
CA LEU A 86 -3.16 57.61 -25.46
C LEU A 86 -2.10 58.62 -24.98
N SER A 87 -0.99 58.16 -24.40
CA SER A 87 0.14 59.00 -24.02
C SER A 87 0.76 59.69 -25.24
N LEU A 88 1.03 58.93 -26.31
CA LEU A 88 1.56 59.48 -27.56
C LEU A 88 0.60 60.50 -28.19
N ALA A 89 -0.69 60.21 -28.20
CA ALA A 89 -1.71 61.14 -28.70
C ALA A 89 -1.75 62.44 -27.86
N ALA A 90 -1.63 62.33 -26.53
CA ALA A 90 -1.59 63.48 -25.64
C ALA A 90 -0.30 64.31 -25.80
N ILE A 91 0.86 63.68 -26.05
CA ILE A 91 2.11 64.38 -26.38
C ILE A 91 1.94 65.20 -27.68
N GLY A 92 1.37 64.58 -28.73
CA GLY A 92 1.07 65.26 -29.99
C GLY A 92 0.10 66.43 -29.80
N GLY A 93 -0.95 66.23 -29.01
CA GLY A 93 -1.92 67.27 -28.65
C GLY A 93 -1.30 68.44 -27.87
N ALA A 94 -0.41 68.15 -26.91
CA ALA A 94 0.34 69.16 -26.18
C ALA A 94 1.24 69.99 -27.11
N GLY A 95 1.96 69.34 -28.03
CA GLY A 95 2.78 70.01 -29.05
C GLY A 95 1.95 70.94 -29.95
N TYR A 96 0.77 70.49 -30.39
CA TYR A 96 -0.16 71.32 -31.17
C TYR A 96 -0.68 72.54 -30.40
N LEU A 97 -0.98 72.39 -29.11
CA LEU A 97 -1.43 73.50 -28.25
C LEU A 97 -0.32 74.54 -28.02
N LEU A 98 0.94 74.10 -27.92
CA LEU A 98 2.10 75.00 -27.85
C LEU A 98 2.25 75.82 -29.14
N LEU A 99 2.04 75.21 -30.31
CA LEU A 99 2.04 75.92 -31.60
C LEU A 99 0.93 76.98 -31.71
N LYS A 100 -0.15 76.86 -30.92
CA LYS A 100 -1.26 77.83 -30.84
C LYS A 100 -1.11 78.84 -29.70
N ASP A 101 0.05 78.95 -29.07
CA ASP A 101 0.33 79.82 -27.91
C ASP A 101 -0.54 79.54 -26.66
N LYS A 102 -1.22 78.39 -26.60
CA LYS A 102 -2.04 77.99 -25.45
C LYS A 102 -1.20 77.23 -24.41
N ARG A 103 -0.30 77.93 -23.74
CA ARG A 103 0.68 77.32 -22.81
C ARG A 103 0.06 76.60 -21.61
N THR A 104 -0.90 77.21 -20.91
CA THR A 104 -1.52 76.62 -19.71
C THR A 104 -2.18 75.26 -19.99
N PRO A 105 -3.05 75.10 -21.00
CA PRO A 105 -3.62 73.79 -21.32
C PRO A 105 -2.57 72.82 -21.88
N ALA A 106 -1.54 73.30 -22.60
CA ALA A 106 -0.47 72.45 -23.10
C ALA A 106 0.31 71.75 -21.97
N ILE A 107 0.61 72.47 -20.88
CA ILE A 107 1.29 71.91 -19.70
C ILE A 107 0.41 70.84 -19.03
N GLY A 108 -0.90 71.10 -18.90
CA GLY A 108 -1.85 70.13 -18.36
C GLY A 108 -1.90 68.84 -19.18
N THR A 109 -1.96 68.95 -20.52
CA THR A 109 -1.94 67.79 -21.42
C THR A 109 -0.62 67.03 -21.38
N ALA A 110 0.51 67.73 -21.25
CA ALA A 110 1.83 67.10 -21.11
C ALA A 110 1.95 66.33 -19.78
N GLY A 111 1.41 66.88 -18.68
CA GLY A 111 1.32 66.18 -17.39
C GLY A 111 0.48 64.91 -17.48
N GLY A 112 -0.69 64.98 -18.14
CA GLY A 112 -1.53 63.81 -18.38
C GLY A 112 -0.84 62.74 -19.23
N ALA A 113 -0.07 63.13 -20.25
CA ALA A 113 0.71 62.22 -21.06
C ALA A 113 1.80 61.48 -20.26
N ALA A 114 2.50 62.21 -19.38
CA ALA A 114 3.52 61.63 -18.50
C ALA A 114 2.91 60.62 -17.52
N LEU A 115 1.73 60.93 -16.95
CA LEU A 115 1.00 60.00 -16.08
C LEU A 115 0.58 58.72 -16.81
N LEU A 116 0.06 58.84 -18.04
CA LEU A 116 -0.30 57.69 -18.87
C LEU A 116 0.91 56.82 -19.23
N LEU A 117 2.06 57.45 -19.52
CA LEU A 117 3.30 56.74 -19.81
C LEU A 117 3.77 55.93 -18.59
N VAL A 118 3.79 56.56 -17.42
CA VAL A 118 4.17 55.90 -16.16
C VAL A 118 3.20 54.76 -15.84
N GLY A 119 1.89 54.97 -16.02
CA GLY A 119 0.87 53.94 -15.86
C GLY A 119 1.08 52.74 -16.78
N ALA A 120 1.40 52.97 -18.07
CA ALA A 120 1.69 51.90 -19.02
C ALA A 120 2.90 51.05 -18.60
N ILE A 121 3.98 51.71 -18.13
CA ILE A 121 5.18 51.03 -17.64
C ILE A 121 4.84 50.16 -16.41
N LEU A 122 4.07 50.70 -15.46
CA LEU A 122 3.68 49.95 -14.27
C LEU A 122 2.84 48.71 -14.61
N VAL A 123 1.82 48.85 -15.45
CA VAL A 123 0.97 47.71 -15.89
C VAL A 123 1.77 46.64 -16.63
N PHE A 124 2.76 47.06 -17.42
CA PHE A 124 3.64 46.14 -18.14
C PHE A 124 4.56 45.36 -17.18
N LEU A 125 5.11 46.03 -16.15
CA LEU A 125 6.00 45.40 -15.17
C LEU A 125 5.28 44.49 -14.17
N THR A 126 4.00 44.72 -13.89
CA THR A 126 3.18 43.85 -13.01
C THR A 126 2.56 42.66 -13.75
N ARG A 127 2.84 42.48 -15.05
CA ARG A 127 2.36 41.36 -15.86
C ARG A 127 2.88 40.02 -15.28
N PRO A 128 2.01 39.02 -15.05
CA PRO A 128 2.44 37.75 -14.48
C PRO A 128 3.49 37.03 -15.33
N GLY A 129 4.43 36.37 -14.66
CA GLY A 129 5.52 35.62 -15.26
C GLY A 129 5.15 34.17 -15.53
N PHE A 130 5.80 33.52 -16.50
CA PHE A 130 5.59 32.10 -16.78
C PHE A 130 6.08 31.17 -15.65
N SER A 131 6.95 31.66 -14.75
CA SER A 131 7.38 30.89 -13.55
C SER A 131 6.23 30.60 -12.59
N GLU A 132 5.18 31.41 -12.63
CA GLU A 132 4.00 31.24 -11.76
C GLU A 132 3.11 30.07 -12.20
N ILE A 133 3.29 29.54 -13.42
CA ILE A 133 2.58 28.34 -13.90
C ILE A 133 2.88 27.17 -12.99
N ASP A 134 4.16 26.87 -12.77
CA ASP A 134 4.56 25.68 -12.04
C ASP A 134 4.16 25.80 -10.55
N ASP A 135 4.22 27.00 -9.97
CA ASP A 135 3.75 27.28 -8.60
C ASP A 135 2.23 27.10 -8.45
N ARG A 136 1.43 27.64 -9.38
CA ARG A 136 -0.03 27.49 -9.38
C ARG A 136 -0.45 26.04 -9.65
N VAL A 137 0.24 25.34 -10.56
CA VAL A 137 0.01 23.91 -10.82
C VAL A 137 0.31 23.09 -9.57
N ALA A 138 1.45 23.33 -8.92
CA ALA A 138 1.81 22.64 -7.68
C ALA A 138 0.81 22.91 -6.55
N ALA A 139 0.34 24.15 -6.40
CA ALA A 139 -0.65 24.53 -5.41
C ALA A 139 -2.01 23.84 -5.63
N GLU A 140 -2.49 23.77 -6.87
CA GLU A 140 -3.78 23.15 -7.20
C GLU A 140 -3.68 21.62 -7.14
N LEU A 141 -2.57 21.05 -7.62
CA LEU A 141 -2.31 19.62 -7.55
C LEU A 141 -2.23 19.14 -6.09
N LYS A 142 -1.68 19.96 -5.17
CA LYS A 142 -1.67 19.69 -3.72
C LYS A 142 -3.07 19.72 -3.11
N LYS A 143 -4.01 20.50 -3.64
CA LYS A 143 -5.41 20.50 -3.17
C LYS A 143 -6.16 19.26 -3.65
N GLU A 144 -5.90 18.83 -4.88
CA GLU A 144 -6.59 17.68 -5.49
C GLU A 144 -6.02 16.33 -5.04
N PHE A 145 -4.71 16.30 -4.78
CA PHE A 145 -4.00 15.20 -4.14
C PHE A 145 -3.30 15.72 -2.89
N PRO A 146 -4.05 15.95 -1.79
CA PRO A 146 -3.42 16.25 -0.52
C PRO A 146 -2.45 15.11 -0.19
N GLN A 147 -1.16 15.43 -0.08
CA GLN A 147 -0.24 14.50 0.54
C GLN A 147 -0.71 14.38 2.00
N GLU A 148 -1.28 13.23 2.34
CA GLU A 148 -1.46 12.86 3.74
C GLU A 148 -0.04 12.80 4.34
N GLU A 149 0.36 13.86 5.04
CA GLU A 149 1.51 13.82 5.93
C GLU A 149 1.19 12.80 7.03
N GLY A 150 1.53 11.53 6.77
CA GLY A 150 1.66 10.52 7.80
C GLY A 150 0.40 9.79 8.25
N GLU A 151 -0.65 9.68 7.44
CA GLU A 151 -1.64 8.62 7.66
C GLU A 151 -1.61 7.63 6.49
N SER A 152 -0.95 6.50 6.76
CA SER A 152 -1.06 5.31 5.93
C SER A 152 -2.47 4.74 6.11
N SER A 153 -3.44 5.31 5.40
CA SER A 153 -4.77 4.72 5.22
C SER A 153 -4.67 3.56 4.23
N GLY A 154 -4.01 2.49 4.68
CA GLY A 154 -3.75 1.28 3.92
C GLY A 154 -3.05 0.25 4.80
N SER A 155 -3.81 -0.75 5.25
CA SER A 155 -3.43 -1.82 6.17
C SER A 155 -3.43 -1.41 7.63
N SER A 156 -4.46 -1.84 8.37
CA SER A 156 -4.38 -1.95 9.82
C SER A 156 -3.16 -2.80 10.17
N ILE A 157 -2.06 -2.13 10.48
CA ILE A 157 -0.82 -2.70 11.03
C ILE A 157 -1.21 -3.67 12.13
N ALA A 158 -0.89 -4.97 11.94
CA ALA A 158 -0.79 -6.00 12.98
C ALA A 158 -1.59 -5.69 14.24
N ALA A 159 -2.90 -5.55 14.13
CA ALA A 159 -3.62 -4.91 15.22
C ALA A 159 -3.66 -5.89 16.40
N ASN A 160 -3.04 -5.51 17.52
CA ASN A 160 -3.15 -6.25 18.77
C ASN A 160 -4.63 -6.59 19.02
N GLY A 161 -4.92 -7.83 19.43
CA GLY A 161 -6.27 -8.21 19.79
C GLY A 161 -6.57 -9.69 19.62
N GLN A 162 -7.83 -10.02 19.85
CA GLN A 162 -8.37 -11.36 19.70
C GLN A 162 -8.95 -11.54 18.30
N TYR A 163 -8.68 -12.70 17.73
CA TYR A 163 -9.14 -13.11 16.41
C TYR A 163 -9.88 -14.43 16.54
N GLN A 164 -11.02 -14.53 15.86
CA GLN A 164 -11.67 -15.81 15.56
C GLN A 164 -11.20 -16.24 14.19
N CYS A 165 -10.55 -17.40 14.09
CA CYS A 165 -10.03 -17.93 12.84
C CYS A 165 -10.83 -19.17 12.42
N ASP A 166 -11.54 -19.08 11.30
CA ASP A 166 -12.36 -20.15 10.76
C ASP A 166 -11.67 -20.83 9.56
N LEU A 167 -11.73 -22.17 9.52
CA LEU A 167 -11.05 -22.98 8.50
C LEU A 167 -11.70 -22.76 7.13
N ASN A 168 -10.91 -22.31 6.16
CA ASN A 168 -11.32 -22.27 4.76
C ASN A 168 -11.10 -23.65 4.12
N LEU A 169 -12.18 -24.41 3.96
CA LEU A 169 -12.17 -25.76 3.37
C LEU A 169 -11.70 -25.79 1.91
N ASP A 170 -11.98 -24.75 1.13
CA ASP A 170 -11.60 -24.70 -0.30
C ASP A 170 -10.11 -24.46 -0.50
N ARG A 171 -9.46 -23.88 0.50
CA ARG A 171 -8.02 -23.55 0.54
C ARG A 171 -7.18 -24.57 1.28
N SER A 172 -7.84 -25.44 2.05
CA SER A 172 -7.18 -26.38 2.94
C SER A 172 -7.09 -27.77 2.33
N ARG A 173 -5.92 -28.38 2.50
CA ARG A 173 -5.72 -29.82 2.32
C ARG A 173 -5.66 -30.46 3.69
N ILE A 174 -6.77 -31.07 4.09
CA ILE A 174 -6.94 -31.75 5.38
C ILE A 174 -6.61 -33.24 5.20
N THR A 175 -5.82 -33.80 6.12
CA THR A 175 -5.48 -35.24 6.13
C THR A 175 -5.69 -35.88 7.50
N VAL A 176 -5.34 -35.18 8.58
CA VAL A 176 -5.40 -35.69 9.96
C VAL A 176 -6.03 -34.70 10.95
N SER A 177 -6.11 -33.42 10.62
CA SER A 177 -6.66 -32.39 11.51
C SER A 177 -8.20 -32.32 11.44
N GLU A 178 -8.82 -32.08 12.60
CA GLU A 178 -10.29 -31.98 12.78
C GLU A 178 -10.71 -30.63 13.39
N VAL A 179 -9.84 -29.61 13.34
CA VAL A 179 -10.10 -28.30 13.97
C VAL A 179 -10.73 -27.37 12.94
N ASP A 180 -12.02 -27.07 13.11
CA ASP A 180 -12.76 -26.19 12.20
C ASP A 180 -12.55 -24.69 12.51
N SER A 181 -12.28 -24.35 13.77
CA SER A 181 -12.00 -22.97 14.18
C SER A 181 -11.04 -22.90 15.35
N LEU A 182 -10.35 -21.77 15.50
CA LEU A 182 -9.43 -21.50 16.60
C LEU A 182 -9.47 -20.04 17.05
N ASP A 183 -9.19 -19.82 18.32
CA ASP A 183 -9.06 -18.50 18.92
C ASP A 183 -7.58 -18.11 18.98
N LEU A 184 -7.29 -16.90 18.50
CA LEU A 184 -5.94 -16.36 18.41
C LEU A 184 -5.87 -14.98 19.07
N GLU A 185 -5.18 -14.87 20.20
CA GLU A 185 -4.77 -13.59 20.76
C GLU A 185 -3.40 -13.22 20.16
N TRP A 186 -3.39 -12.14 19.38
CA TRP A 186 -2.22 -11.65 18.66
C TRP A 186 -1.65 -10.40 19.33
N ASN A 187 -0.32 -10.41 19.51
CA ASN A 187 0.46 -9.22 19.85
C ASN A 187 1.38 -8.83 18.67
N GLN A 188 1.55 -7.53 18.46
CA GLN A 188 2.39 -6.88 17.45
C GLN A 188 3.84 -7.33 17.49
N ASN A 189 4.34 -7.75 18.64
CA ASN A 189 5.68 -8.32 18.77
C ASN A 189 5.78 -9.78 18.32
N GLY A 190 4.70 -10.39 17.80
CA GLY A 190 4.67 -11.79 17.37
C GLY A 190 4.36 -12.78 18.49
N CYS A 191 4.02 -12.32 19.68
CA CYS A 191 3.58 -13.18 20.77
C CYS A 191 2.12 -13.60 20.56
N VAL A 192 1.89 -14.90 20.55
CA VAL A 192 0.57 -15.52 20.42
C VAL A 192 0.12 -16.11 21.74
N ASN A 193 -1.12 -15.82 22.13
CA ASN A 193 -1.80 -16.32 23.33
C ASN A 193 -0.97 -16.13 24.61
N GLY A 194 -0.18 -15.04 24.67
CA GLY A 194 0.70 -14.71 25.79
C GLY A 194 1.84 -15.71 26.07
N ARG A 195 2.05 -16.71 25.19
CA ARG A 195 2.88 -17.88 25.51
C ARG A 195 3.92 -18.22 24.47
N THR A 196 3.63 -17.93 23.20
CA THR A 196 4.38 -18.47 22.09
C THR A 196 4.93 -17.35 21.23
N GLN A 197 6.26 -17.26 21.13
CA GLN A 197 6.89 -16.30 20.22
C GLN A 197 6.94 -16.84 18.78
N TYR A 198 6.48 -16.03 17.84
CA TYR A 198 6.66 -16.25 16.41
C TYR A 198 7.83 -15.38 15.91
N GLY A 199 8.59 -15.88 14.93
CA GLY A 199 9.63 -15.14 14.24
C GLY A 199 9.08 -14.41 13.03
N HIS A 200 9.58 -13.21 12.75
CA HIS A 200 9.12 -12.38 11.63
C HIS A 200 9.95 -12.64 10.37
N ASP A 201 9.29 -12.90 9.24
CA ASP A 201 9.90 -13.03 7.92
C ASP A 201 9.02 -12.34 6.86
N GLY A 202 9.47 -11.18 6.35
CA GLY A 202 8.71 -10.37 5.41
C GLY A 202 7.40 -9.86 5.98
N SER A 203 6.24 -10.33 5.49
CA SER A 203 4.91 -10.00 6.02
C SER A 203 4.33 -11.07 6.95
N LYS A 204 5.03 -12.22 7.11
CA LYS A 204 4.51 -13.39 7.82
C LYS A 204 5.27 -13.59 9.12
N TRP A 205 4.52 -13.86 10.17
CA TRP A 205 5.06 -14.36 11.42
C TRP A 205 4.93 -15.87 11.46
N SER A 206 5.98 -16.60 11.83
CA SER A 206 5.97 -18.06 11.80
C SER A 206 6.62 -18.69 13.03
N ARG A 207 6.11 -19.85 13.43
CA ARG A 207 6.72 -20.74 14.41
C ARG A 207 6.81 -22.15 13.84
N ILE A 208 7.89 -22.84 14.20
CA ILE A 208 8.07 -24.26 13.88
C ILE A 208 7.99 -25.10 15.16
N PHE A 209 7.24 -26.19 15.09
CA PHE A 209 7.19 -27.24 16.10
C PHE A 209 7.84 -28.51 15.55
N VAL A 210 8.92 -28.93 16.21
CA VAL A 210 9.69 -30.14 15.91
C VAL A 210 9.60 -31.08 17.11
N PRO A 211 8.71 -32.09 17.11
CA PRO A 211 8.57 -33.06 18.19
C PRO A 211 9.76 -34.03 18.25
N ASN A 212 10.01 -34.55 19.46
CA ASN A 212 11.09 -35.50 19.71
C ASN A 212 10.73 -36.94 19.30
N GLN A 213 9.45 -37.30 19.37
CA GLN A 213 8.99 -38.70 19.22
C GLN A 213 8.24 -38.97 17.92
N GLU A 214 7.85 -37.93 17.18
CA GLU A 214 7.11 -38.03 15.94
C GLU A 214 7.98 -37.59 14.76
N GLN A 215 7.70 -38.10 13.56
CA GLN A 215 8.42 -37.76 12.32
C GLN A 215 7.67 -36.68 11.54
N THR A 216 7.16 -35.68 12.26
CA THR A 216 6.33 -34.62 11.70
C THR A 216 6.87 -33.26 12.09
N VAL A 217 7.00 -32.34 11.16
CA VAL A 217 7.27 -30.92 11.47
C VAL A 217 6.01 -30.13 11.17
N THR A 218 5.62 -29.25 12.09
CA THR A 218 4.48 -28.33 11.89
C THR A 218 4.98 -26.90 11.86
N ILE A 219 4.57 -26.14 10.85
CA ILE A 219 4.77 -24.69 10.78
C ILE A 219 3.42 -24.01 10.96
N SER A 220 3.32 -23.11 11.92
CA SER A 220 2.16 -22.22 12.08
C SER A 220 2.59 -20.81 11.69
N SER A 221 1.77 -20.12 10.90
CA SER A 221 2.07 -18.76 10.45
C SER A 221 0.84 -17.86 10.53
N PHE A 222 1.07 -16.58 10.81
CA PHE A 222 0.04 -15.54 10.78
C PHE A 222 0.50 -14.38 9.90
N ASP A 223 -0.34 -14.00 8.93
CA ASP A 223 -0.21 -12.77 8.14
C ASP A 223 -1.26 -11.75 8.64
N PRO A 224 -0.87 -10.78 9.46
CA PRO A 224 -1.82 -9.82 10.02
C PRO A 224 -2.45 -8.90 8.97
N ALA A 225 -1.77 -8.64 7.86
CA ALA A 225 -2.29 -7.77 6.80
C ALA A 225 -3.44 -8.44 6.03
N LYS A 226 -3.40 -9.78 5.96
CA LYS A 226 -4.46 -10.60 5.35
C LYS A 226 -5.44 -11.18 6.35
N ALA A 227 -5.17 -11.03 7.65
CA ALA A 227 -5.83 -11.75 8.72
C ALA A 227 -5.94 -13.26 8.39
N GLU A 228 -4.81 -13.86 8.01
CA GLU A 228 -4.76 -15.26 7.59
C GLU A 228 -3.84 -16.04 8.52
N PHE A 229 -4.33 -17.14 9.07
CA PHE A 229 -3.53 -18.09 9.84
C PHE A 229 -3.37 -19.40 9.05
N THR A 230 -2.15 -19.91 8.95
CA THR A 230 -1.88 -21.16 8.23
C THR A 230 -1.17 -22.17 9.10
N THR A 231 -1.53 -23.43 8.98
CA THR A 231 -0.81 -24.55 9.59
C THR A 231 -0.38 -25.53 8.51
N GLU A 232 0.92 -25.77 8.42
CA GLU A 232 1.54 -26.66 7.44
C GLU A 232 2.19 -27.85 8.17
N ARG A 233 1.87 -29.07 7.75
CA ARG A 233 2.43 -30.31 8.32
C ARG A 233 3.25 -31.04 7.28
N TYR A 234 4.46 -31.41 7.66
CA TYR A 234 5.43 -32.13 6.85
C TYR A 234 5.73 -33.46 7.51
N LEU A 235 5.58 -34.56 6.77
CA LEU A 235 6.04 -35.88 7.17
C LEU A 235 7.47 -36.05 6.67
N LEU A 236 8.41 -36.28 7.57
CA LEU A 236 9.82 -36.32 7.24
C LEU A 236 10.37 -37.75 7.32
N GLY A 237 11.37 -38.03 6.47
CA GLY A 237 12.23 -39.19 6.66
C GLY A 237 13.21 -38.97 7.83
N LEU A 238 13.75 -40.08 8.35
CA LEU A 238 14.62 -40.07 9.54
C LEU A 238 15.77 -39.06 9.46
N ALA A 239 16.47 -38.99 8.33
CA ALA A 239 17.62 -38.09 8.16
C ALA A 239 17.23 -36.61 8.20
N ALA A 240 16.15 -36.21 7.52
CA ALA A 240 15.66 -34.83 7.52
C ALA A 240 15.13 -34.43 8.90
N MET A 241 14.42 -35.36 9.58
CA MET A 241 13.95 -35.12 10.94
C MET A 241 15.10 -34.97 11.95
N SER A 242 16.18 -35.76 11.82
CA SER A 242 17.37 -35.62 12.65
C SER A 242 17.95 -34.21 12.51
N ARG A 243 18.17 -33.76 11.26
CA ARG A 243 18.70 -32.42 11.00
C ARG A 243 17.79 -31.31 11.53
N ALA A 244 16.46 -31.44 11.37
CA ALA A 244 15.51 -30.48 11.92
C ALA A 244 15.60 -30.40 13.46
N ARG A 245 15.81 -31.53 14.15
CA ARG A 245 16.01 -31.56 15.60
C ARG A 245 17.36 -30.95 16.00
N ASP A 246 18.43 -31.25 15.26
CA ASP A 246 19.76 -30.71 15.51
C ASP A 246 19.79 -29.18 15.36
N ILE A 247 19.10 -28.64 14.34
CA ILE A 247 18.90 -27.20 14.17
C ILE A 247 18.08 -26.66 15.34
N ARG A 248 16.92 -27.27 15.66
CA ARG A 248 16.03 -26.79 16.72
C ARG A 248 16.72 -26.74 18.10
N GLN A 249 17.65 -27.64 18.38
CA GLN A 249 18.41 -27.67 19.64
C GLN A 249 19.35 -26.48 19.84
N GLN A 250 19.76 -25.81 18.74
CA GLN A 250 20.62 -24.63 18.81
C GLN A 250 19.90 -23.39 19.34
N TYR A 251 18.56 -23.43 19.41
CA TYR A 251 17.72 -22.30 19.81
C TYR A 251 16.92 -22.64 21.07
N THR A 252 17.05 -21.85 22.13
CA THR A 252 16.43 -22.15 23.43
C THR A 252 15.23 -21.24 23.75
N ASN A 253 15.14 -20.07 23.09
CA ASN A 253 14.08 -19.11 23.35
C ASN A 253 12.74 -19.54 22.75
N SER A 254 11.73 -19.66 23.60
CA SER A 254 10.35 -20.01 23.21
C SER A 254 9.29 -19.14 23.88
N SER A 255 9.66 -18.37 24.90
CA SER A 255 8.78 -17.42 25.57
C SER A 255 8.63 -16.14 24.75
N CYS A 256 7.50 -15.46 24.94
CA CYS A 256 7.30 -14.14 24.37
C CYS A 256 8.39 -13.16 24.81
N THR A 257 8.88 -12.36 23.88
CA THR A 257 9.99 -11.44 24.11
C THR A 257 9.85 -10.19 23.26
N THR A 258 10.49 -9.10 23.69
CA THR A 258 10.66 -7.87 22.91
C THR A 258 12.12 -7.66 22.51
N ASP A 259 13.01 -8.59 22.86
CA ASP A 259 14.42 -8.52 22.49
C ASP A 259 14.60 -8.78 20.99
N LYS A 260 15.23 -7.82 20.31
CA LYS A 260 15.43 -7.87 18.85
C LYS A 260 16.33 -9.02 18.44
N GLN A 261 17.35 -9.34 19.24
CA GLN A 261 18.26 -10.44 18.92
C GLN A 261 17.54 -11.79 19.02
N ALA A 262 16.82 -12.03 20.12
CA ALA A 262 16.00 -13.24 20.26
C ALA A 262 14.94 -13.39 19.15
N LEU A 263 14.30 -12.30 18.71
CA LEU A 263 13.36 -12.34 17.59
C LEU A 263 14.04 -12.72 16.26
N ALA A 264 15.25 -12.19 16.00
CA ALA A 264 16.04 -12.52 14.82
C ALA A 264 16.50 -13.99 14.84
N GLU A 265 16.91 -14.50 16.00
CA GLU A 265 17.29 -15.91 16.19
C GLU A 265 16.12 -16.86 15.90
N ILE A 266 14.90 -16.53 16.35
CA ILE A 266 13.71 -17.33 16.02
C ILE A 266 13.42 -17.31 14.52
N ALA A 267 13.50 -16.14 13.88
CA ALA A 267 13.31 -16.04 12.43
C ALA A 267 14.37 -16.81 11.64
N GLU A 268 15.62 -16.82 12.08
CA GLU A 268 16.69 -17.62 11.50
C GLU A 268 16.45 -19.13 11.67
N MET A 269 16.07 -19.57 12.88
CA MET A 269 15.71 -20.97 13.13
C MET A 269 14.60 -21.45 12.19
N VAL A 270 13.55 -20.62 12.02
CA VAL A 270 12.43 -20.94 11.14
C VAL A 270 12.92 -21.12 9.69
N ARG A 271 13.75 -20.21 9.19
CA ARG A 271 14.31 -20.27 7.84
C ARG A 271 15.22 -21.49 7.64
N SER A 272 16.12 -21.74 8.59
CA SER A 272 17.04 -22.88 8.59
C SER A 272 16.32 -24.23 8.62
N ILE A 273 15.25 -24.39 9.41
CA ILE A 273 14.48 -25.64 9.37
C ILE A 273 13.68 -25.74 8.07
N ARG A 274 13.09 -24.64 7.57
CA ARG A 274 12.30 -24.65 6.33
C ARG A 274 13.13 -25.12 5.12
N SER A 275 14.43 -24.83 5.07
CA SER A 275 15.31 -25.34 4.00
C SER A 275 15.53 -26.86 4.02
N GLU A 276 15.27 -27.51 5.16
CA GLU A 276 15.33 -28.98 5.28
C GLU A 276 14.00 -29.68 4.93
N LEU A 277 12.93 -28.91 4.72
CA LEU A 277 11.60 -29.45 4.46
C LEU A 277 11.37 -29.73 2.97
N PRO A 278 10.59 -30.76 2.64
CA PRO A 278 10.10 -30.95 1.28
C PRO A 278 9.35 -29.71 0.77
N PRO A 279 9.37 -29.43 -0.54
CA PRO A 279 8.67 -28.28 -1.11
C PRO A 279 7.13 -28.39 -1.03
N GLN A 280 6.61 -29.59 -0.77
CA GLN A 280 5.17 -29.86 -0.68
C GLN A 280 4.82 -30.36 0.72
N THR A 281 3.78 -29.76 1.31
CA THR A 281 3.23 -30.14 2.61
C THR A 281 2.38 -31.40 2.51
N ASN A 282 2.41 -32.24 3.55
CA ASN A 282 1.48 -33.36 3.70
C ASN A 282 0.12 -32.93 4.25
N GLU A 283 0.01 -31.74 4.82
CA GLU A 283 -1.25 -31.11 5.20
C GLU A 283 -1.06 -29.59 5.20
N ARG A 284 -2.06 -28.85 4.72
CA ARG A 284 -2.06 -27.39 4.80
C ARG A 284 -3.45 -26.92 5.15
N LEU A 285 -3.56 -26.25 6.28
CA LEU A 285 -4.80 -25.65 6.77
C LEU A 285 -4.66 -24.14 6.62
N VAL A 286 -5.68 -23.51 6.05
CA VAL A 286 -5.76 -22.06 5.87
C VAL A 286 -7.00 -21.58 6.59
N TYR A 287 -6.81 -20.69 7.55
CA TYR A 287 -7.87 -20.08 8.33
C TYR A 287 -7.99 -18.60 7.97
N GLU A 288 -9.23 -18.16 7.80
CA GLU A 288 -9.57 -16.75 7.65
C GLU A 288 -9.94 -16.21 9.03
N CYS A 289 -9.23 -15.18 9.45
CA CYS A 289 -9.36 -14.63 10.78
C CYS A 289 -10.11 -13.31 10.77
N GLU A 290 -11.07 -13.17 11.66
CA GLU A 290 -11.76 -11.91 11.91
C GLU A 290 -11.36 -11.39 13.29
N LYS A 291 -10.97 -10.11 13.34
CA LYS A 291 -10.68 -9.46 14.62
C LYS A 291 -11.99 -9.25 15.37
N LEU A 292 -12.07 -9.79 16.58
CA LEU A 292 -13.22 -9.59 17.46
C LEU A 292 -13.27 -8.12 17.90
N LYS A 293 -14.47 -7.52 17.81
CA LYS A 293 -14.71 -6.18 18.34
C LYS A 293 -14.66 -6.26 19.87
N GLN A 294 -13.79 -5.47 20.48
CA GLN A 294 -13.73 -5.27 21.92
C GLN A 294 -14.90 -4.42 22.40
#